data_AF-A0A1H2I1T0-F1
#
_entry.id   AF-A0A1H2I1T0-F1
#
_cell.length_a   1.000
_cell.length_b   1.000
_cell.length_c   1.000
_cell.angle_alpha   90.00
_cell.angle_beta   90.00
_cell.angle_gamma   90.00
#
_symmetry.space_group_name_H-M   'P 1'
#
loop_
_entity.id
_entity.type
_entity.pdbx_description
1 polymer ?
#
loop_
_entity_poly.entity_id
_entity_poly.type
_entity_poly.pdbx_seq_one_letter_code
_entity_poly.pdbx_strand_id
1 'polypeptide(L)'
;MDAYGANMINHHVRTHRSSEDFPQSEHLAQKIADIAVDPVEVPADTRDMIINRIIDNAAVSAASVIRRPVTSARRQAQAHPGTPGATVFGIDGTFSPEWAAWANGVAVRELDFHDTFLAAEYSHPGDNIPALVAVGQHVGAGGHDLIRGLATAYEVQVDLVRGMCLHEHKIDHVAHLGPSVAAGLGTMLNLDAETIYQAIGQALHLTTATRQSRKGLISSWKAYAPAHAGKIAVEAVDRAMRGEGAPAPIWEGEDGVIAWLLSGADAEYTIPLPGPGEPKRAILDTYTKEHSAEYQSQAPIDLARRMREKIADFDDIESIVLHTSHHTHVVIGTGSGDPQKFDPTASRETLDHSVMYIFAVALQDGTWDHEKSYAPERANRPDTIALWKKISTVEDPEWTRRYHSTDPNEKAFGAKAVITLRNGEVITDELAVADAHPLGARPFGRDQYTAKFRSMAEGVVDFDEQDRFLGDVEKLETIAAGGLSVLNTLVLPAVLDKAPQTGKGIFR
;
A
#
# COMPACT_ATOMS: atom_id res chain seq x y z
N MET A 1 25.62 -1.74 7.07
CA MET A 1 25.19 -2.26 5.77
C MET A 1 23.85 -2.94 5.95
N ASP A 2 22.89 -2.66 5.07
CA ASP A 2 21.60 -3.34 5.03
C ASP A 2 21.70 -4.75 4.38
N ALA A 3 20.56 -5.39 4.12
CA ALA A 3 20.50 -6.69 3.44
C ALA A 3 21.07 -6.69 2.01
N TYR A 4 21.29 -5.52 1.42
CA TYR A 4 21.79 -5.33 0.07
C TYR A 4 23.20 -4.73 0.02
N GLY A 5 23.86 -4.57 1.17
CA GLY A 5 25.21 -4.04 1.27
C GLY A 5 25.31 -2.51 1.28
N ALA A 6 24.19 -1.79 1.30
CA ALA A 6 24.18 -0.33 1.32
C ALA A 6 24.52 0.21 2.71
N ASN A 7 25.36 1.25 2.79
CA ASN A 7 25.65 1.92 4.04
C ASN A 7 24.50 2.83 4.50
N MET A 8 23.68 2.34 5.43
CA MET A 8 22.60 3.11 6.06
C MET A 8 23.12 4.03 7.17
N ILE A 9 22.65 5.27 7.18
CA ILE A 9 22.87 6.24 8.24
C ILE A 9 21.61 6.29 9.12
N ASN A 10 21.78 6.08 10.42
CA ASN A 10 20.72 6.25 11.40
C ASN A 10 20.65 7.72 11.84
N HIS A 11 19.57 8.40 11.47
CA HIS A 11 19.31 9.79 11.85
C HIS A 11 18.47 9.84 13.13
N HIS A 12 19.02 10.42 14.18
CA HIS A 12 18.28 10.68 15.42
C HIS A 12 17.45 11.96 15.27
N VAL A 13 16.14 11.85 15.48
CA VAL A 13 15.18 12.92 15.24
C VAL A 13 14.38 13.16 16.51
N ARG A 14 14.44 14.38 17.04
CA ARG A 14 13.77 14.79 18.28
C ARG A 14 13.20 16.19 18.14
N THR A 15 12.38 16.62 19.09
CA THR A 15 11.96 18.02 19.17
C THR A 15 13.11 18.93 19.62
N HIS A 16 13.19 20.12 19.03
CA HIS A 16 14.11 21.20 19.36
C HIS A 16 13.31 22.47 19.67
N ARG A 17 13.69 23.18 20.74
CA ARG A 17 13.09 24.49 21.05
C ARG A 17 13.51 25.53 20.02
N SER A 18 12.68 26.53 19.80
CA SER A 18 12.98 27.63 18.88
C SER A 18 14.25 28.44 19.25
N SER A 19 14.73 28.31 20.49
CA SER A 19 15.95 28.94 21.00
C SER A 19 17.22 28.10 20.84
N GLU A 20 17.10 26.84 20.44
CA GLU A 20 18.24 25.96 20.17
C GLU A 20 18.86 26.29 18.81
N ASP A 21 20.19 26.24 18.72
CA ASP A 21 20.89 26.30 17.43
C ASP A 21 20.74 24.94 16.74
N PHE A 22 19.82 24.87 15.79
CA PHE A 22 19.49 23.66 15.02
C PHE A 22 19.44 24.03 13.54
N PRO A 23 20.56 23.88 12.81
CA PRO A 23 20.66 24.31 11.42
C PRO A 23 19.86 23.39 10.49
N GLN A 24 19.39 23.93 9.36
CA GLN A 24 18.62 23.18 8.35
C GLN A 24 19.31 21.88 7.91
N SER A 25 20.65 21.88 7.84
CA SER A 25 21.44 20.69 7.52
C SER A 25 21.22 19.51 8.48
N GLU A 26 20.64 19.72 9.66
CA GLU A 26 20.30 18.68 10.63
C GLU A 26 18.84 18.25 10.58
N HIS A 27 17.98 18.98 9.86
CA HIS A 27 16.57 18.62 9.70
C HIS A 27 16.43 17.31 8.91
N LEU A 28 15.54 16.41 9.34
CA LEU A 28 15.20 15.19 8.62
C LEU A 28 14.68 15.51 7.22
N ALA A 29 13.91 16.59 7.05
CA ALA A 29 13.46 17.06 5.73
C ALA A 29 14.63 17.38 4.80
N GLN A 30 15.72 17.94 5.33
CA GLN A 30 16.91 18.21 4.55
C GLN A 30 17.64 16.91 4.21
N LYS A 31 17.75 15.97 5.15
CA LYS A 31 18.35 14.65 4.88
C LYS A 31 17.58 13.89 3.80
N ILE A 32 16.25 13.97 3.81
CA ILE A 32 15.40 13.40 2.77
C ILE A 32 15.61 14.13 1.42
N ALA A 33 15.72 15.46 1.44
CA ALA A 33 16.02 16.22 0.23
C ALA A 33 17.40 15.86 -0.35
N ASP A 34 18.41 15.68 0.50
CA ASP A 34 19.77 15.29 0.11
C ASP A 34 19.79 13.92 -0.58
N ILE A 35 19.05 12.92 -0.06
CA ILE A 35 18.94 11.63 -0.75
C ILE A 35 18.13 11.73 -2.04
N ALA A 36 17.17 12.66 -2.14
CA ALA A 36 16.33 12.82 -3.32
C ALA A 36 17.08 13.47 -4.49
N VAL A 37 18.03 14.37 -4.22
CA VAL A 37 18.89 14.98 -5.25
C VAL A 37 20.12 14.12 -5.60
N ASP A 38 20.38 13.07 -4.82
CA ASP A 38 21.53 12.18 -5.06
C ASP A 38 21.40 11.47 -6.43
N PRO A 39 22.35 11.67 -7.37
CA PRO A 39 22.22 11.17 -8.74
C PRO A 39 22.43 9.65 -8.88
N VAL A 40 22.50 8.87 -7.80
CA VAL A 40 22.74 7.41 -7.84
C VAL A 40 21.82 6.71 -8.84
N GLU A 41 22.40 5.83 -9.64
CA GLU A 41 21.65 5.01 -10.59
C GLU A 41 20.78 3.98 -9.89
N VAL A 42 19.61 3.70 -10.47
CA VAL A 42 18.68 2.70 -9.93
C VAL A 42 19.16 1.31 -10.34
N PRO A 43 19.45 0.41 -9.38
CA PRO A 43 19.86 -0.96 -9.70
C PRO A 43 18.79 -1.73 -10.48
N ALA A 44 19.22 -2.71 -11.27
CA ALA A 44 18.35 -3.48 -12.16
C ALA A 44 17.20 -4.19 -11.41
N ASP A 45 17.46 -4.77 -10.25
CA ASP A 45 16.44 -5.43 -9.43
C ASP A 45 15.41 -4.45 -8.84
N THR A 46 15.86 -3.30 -8.35
CA THR A 46 14.98 -2.19 -7.94
C THR A 46 14.09 -1.74 -9.10
N ARG A 47 14.68 -1.51 -10.28
CA ARG A 47 13.94 -1.14 -11.50
C ARG A 47 12.91 -2.20 -11.87
N ASP A 48 13.31 -3.47 -11.90
CA ASP A 48 12.43 -4.58 -12.29
C ASP A 48 11.26 -4.73 -11.31
N MET A 49 11.49 -4.46 -10.01
CA MET A 49 10.43 -4.40 -9.00
C MET A 49 9.52 -3.18 -9.18
N ILE A 50 10.03 -2.01 -9.57
CA ILE A 50 9.20 -0.84 -9.91
C ILE A 50 8.23 -1.20 -11.04
N ILE A 51 8.72 -1.86 -12.09
CA ILE A 51 7.89 -2.32 -13.20
C ILE A 51 6.81 -3.30 -12.69
N ASN A 52 7.19 -4.25 -11.82
CA ASN A 52 6.24 -5.17 -11.19
C ASN A 52 5.14 -4.45 -10.40
N ARG A 53 5.48 -3.39 -9.65
CA ARG A 53 4.50 -2.60 -8.86
C ARG A 53 3.57 -1.79 -9.74
N ILE A 54 4.02 -1.32 -10.90
CA ILE A 54 3.14 -0.66 -11.88
C ILE A 54 2.15 -1.67 -12.46
N ILE A 55 2.60 -2.88 -12.79
CA ILE A 55 1.72 -3.98 -13.23
C ILE A 55 0.70 -4.33 -12.14
N ASP A 56 1.14 -4.43 -10.89
CA ASP A 56 0.26 -4.71 -9.73
C ASP A 56 -0.82 -3.64 -9.56
N ASN A 57 -0.44 -2.36 -9.62
CA ASN A 57 -1.39 -1.25 -9.56
C ASN A 57 -2.39 -1.26 -10.72
N ALA A 58 -1.94 -1.58 -11.95
CA ALA A 58 -2.82 -1.72 -13.10
C ALA A 58 -3.83 -2.87 -12.90
N ALA A 59 -3.39 -3.99 -12.32
CA ALA A 59 -4.26 -5.12 -11.98
C ALA A 59 -5.37 -4.70 -11.01
N VAL A 60 -5.00 -4.05 -9.91
CA VAL A 60 -5.95 -3.61 -8.88
C VAL A 60 -6.91 -2.53 -9.42
N SER A 61 -6.39 -1.60 -10.23
CA SER A 61 -7.19 -0.57 -10.90
C SER A 61 -8.24 -1.16 -11.85
N ALA A 62 -7.87 -2.18 -12.64
CA ALA A 62 -8.79 -2.87 -13.54
C ALA A 62 -9.93 -3.52 -12.75
N ALA A 63 -9.62 -4.33 -11.73
CA ALA A 63 -10.65 -4.99 -10.92
C ALA A 63 -11.55 -4.00 -10.16
N SER A 64 -11.03 -2.83 -9.76
CA SER A 64 -11.80 -1.85 -8.99
C SER A 64 -12.60 -0.87 -9.85
N VAL A 65 -12.47 -0.90 -11.19
CA VAL A 65 -12.92 0.18 -12.09
C VAL A 65 -14.41 0.54 -12.00
N ILE A 66 -15.26 -0.44 -11.65
CA ILE A 66 -16.71 -0.28 -11.48
C ILE A 66 -17.14 -0.06 -10.03
N ARG A 67 -16.20 0.01 -9.08
CA ARG A 67 -16.52 0.32 -7.68
C ARG A 67 -17.03 1.77 -7.59
N ARG A 68 -17.99 2.00 -6.69
CA ARG A 68 -18.61 3.33 -6.52
C ARG A 68 -17.60 4.43 -6.18
N PRO A 69 -16.61 4.23 -5.29
CA PRO A 69 -15.60 5.25 -4.99
C PRO A 69 -14.76 5.58 -6.22
N VAL A 70 -14.29 4.58 -6.95
CA VAL A 70 -13.50 4.73 -8.19
C VAL A 70 -14.28 5.49 -9.26
N THR A 71 -15.56 5.13 -9.45
CA THR A 71 -16.44 5.84 -10.40
C THR A 71 -16.64 7.30 -10.01
N SER A 72 -16.74 7.58 -8.71
CA SER A 72 -16.94 8.95 -8.20
C SER A 72 -15.68 9.78 -8.38
N ALA A 73 -14.51 9.23 -8.05
CA ALA A 73 -13.21 9.87 -8.23
C ALA A 73 -12.89 10.14 -9.71
N ARG A 74 -13.18 9.18 -10.60
CA ARG A 74 -13.06 9.36 -12.06
C ARG A 74 -13.93 10.52 -12.56
N ARG A 75 -15.20 10.59 -12.12
CA ARG A 75 -16.10 11.69 -12.49
C ARG A 75 -15.64 13.05 -11.93
N GLN A 76 -15.02 13.07 -10.75
CA GLN A 76 -14.38 14.29 -10.25
C GLN A 76 -13.25 14.73 -11.18
N ALA A 77 -12.34 13.82 -11.57
CA ALA A 77 -11.26 14.16 -12.50
C ALA A 77 -11.75 14.59 -13.89
N GLN A 78 -12.83 13.98 -14.40
CA GLN A 78 -13.44 14.38 -15.67
C GLN A 78 -13.99 15.81 -15.68
N ALA A 79 -14.30 16.39 -14.51
CA ALA A 79 -14.70 17.79 -14.39
C ALA A 79 -13.51 18.77 -14.44
N HIS A 80 -12.28 18.27 -14.52
CA HIS A 80 -11.03 19.06 -14.56
C HIS A 80 -10.15 18.61 -15.74
N PRO A 81 -10.53 18.91 -17.00
CA PRO A 81 -9.68 18.63 -18.15
C PRO A 81 -8.39 19.45 -18.11
N GLY A 82 -7.30 18.91 -18.66
CA GLY A 82 -5.98 19.55 -18.66
C GLY A 82 -5.20 19.32 -19.95
N THR A 83 -4.44 20.33 -20.40
CA THR A 83 -3.52 20.23 -21.56
C THR A 83 -2.31 21.18 -21.37
N PRO A 84 -1.07 20.67 -21.25
CA PRO A 84 -0.75 19.25 -21.05
C PRO A 84 -1.44 18.71 -19.80
N GLY A 85 -1.64 17.40 -19.72
CA GLY A 85 -2.42 16.76 -18.67
C GLY A 85 -1.99 15.32 -18.45
N ALA A 86 -2.73 14.61 -17.62
CA ALA A 86 -2.49 13.22 -17.25
C ALA A 86 -3.72 12.35 -17.54
N THR A 87 -3.49 11.06 -17.74
CA THR A 87 -4.55 10.08 -18.00
C THR A 87 -5.20 9.62 -16.70
N VAL A 88 -6.51 9.38 -16.73
CA VAL A 88 -7.21 8.64 -15.68
C VAL A 88 -7.31 7.18 -16.11
N PHE A 89 -6.90 6.26 -15.24
CA PHE A 89 -6.85 4.83 -15.53
C PHE A 89 -8.20 4.30 -16.02
N GLY A 90 -8.17 3.58 -17.14
CA GLY A 90 -9.35 2.95 -17.72
C GLY A 90 -10.12 3.79 -18.73
N ILE A 91 -9.79 5.07 -18.93
CA ILE A 91 -10.49 5.93 -19.89
C ILE A 91 -9.55 6.74 -20.77
N ASP A 92 -10.06 7.16 -21.92
CA ASP A 92 -9.42 8.16 -22.78
C ASP A 92 -9.53 9.58 -22.21
N GLY A 93 -8.61 10.45 -22.65
CA GLY A 93 -8.60 11.88 -22.34
C GLY A 93 -7.45 12.30 -21.43
N THR A 94 -7.31 13.62 -21.27
CA THR A 94 -6.27 14.24 -20.44
C THR A 94 -6.90 15.21 -19.43
N PHE A 95 -6.50 15.06 -18.18
CA PHE A 95 -7.06 15.77 -17.03
C PHE A 95 -5.95 16.48 -16.26
N SER A 96 -6.32 17.41 -15.38
CA SER A 96 -5.34 18.06 -14.49
C SER A 96 -4.60 17.01 -13.66
N PRO A 97 -3.26 17.08 -13.55
CA PRO A 97 -2.44 16.02 -12.97
C PRO A 97 -2.82 15.67 -11.53
N GLU A 98 -3.16 16.65 -10.70
CA GLU A 98 -3.59 16.47 -9.32
C GLU A 98 -4.92 15.70 -9.22
N TRP A 99 -5.82 15.90 -10.18
CA TRP A 99 -7.09 15.17 -10.25
C TRP A 99 -6.94 13.78 -10.87
N ALA A 100 -6.03 13.60 -11.82
CA ALA A 100 -5.66 12.28 -12.32
C ALA A 100 -4.98 11.43 -11.23
N ALA A 101 -4.04 12.01 -10.47
CA ALA A 101 -3.42 11.38 -9.31
C ALA A 101 -4.48 10.94 -8.27
N TRP A 102 -5.44 11.82 -7.98
CA TRP A 102 -6.59 11.51 -7.12
C TRP A 102 -7.41 10.31 -7.63
N ALA A 103 -7.86 10.34 -8.88
CA ALA A 103 -8.70 9.27 -9.42
C ALA A 103 -7.96 7.92 -9.49
N ASN A 104 -6.71 7.95 -9.94
CA ASN A 104 -5.86 6.77 -10.10
C ASN A 104 -5.49 6.18 -8.73
N GLY A 105 -5.18 7.03 -7.73
CA GLY A 105 -4.93 6.61 -6.36
C GLY A 105 -6.13 5.90 -5.73
N VAL A 106 -7.35 6.42 -5.93
CA VAL A 106 -8.57 5.76 -5.44
C VAL A 106 -8.75 4.39 -6.10
N ALA A 107 -8.53 4.27 -7.42
CA ALA A 107 -8.62 3.01 -8.14
C ALA A 107 -7.66 1.94 -7.60
N VAL A 108 -6.40 2.33 -7.36
CA VAL A 108 -5.36 1.43 -6.84
C VAL A 108 -5.61 1.03 -5.38
N ARG A 109 -6.15 1.94 -4.55
CA ARG A 109 -6.36 1.66 -3.13
C ARG A 109 -7.66 0.94 -2.82
N GLU A 110 -8.70 1.09 -3.64
CA GLU A 110 -10.08 0.67 -3.32
C GLU A 110 -10.20 -0.79 -2.82
N LEU A 111 -9.47 -1.74 -3.43
CA LEU A 111 -9.54 -3.14 -3.03
C LEU A 111 -8.56 -3.52 -1.92
N ASP A 112 -7.68 -2.60 -1.50
CA ASP A 112 -6.59 -2.82 -0.55
C ASP A 112 -5.72 -4.02 -0.95
N PHE A 113 -5.37 -4.09 -2.24
CA PHE A 113 -4.87 -5.31 -2.86
C PHE A 113 -3.55 -5.12 -3.64
N HIS A 114 -2.91 -3.97 -3.49
CA HIS A 114 -1.53 -3.75 -3.95
C HIS A 114 -0.56 -4.01 -2.78
N ASP A 115 0.71 -3.68 -2.97
CA ASP A 115 1.75 -3.94 -2.00
C ASP A 115 1.58 -3.21 -0.66
N THR A 116 2.32 -3.70 0.32
CA THR A 116 2.35 -3.18 1.66
C THR A 116 3.71 -3.43 2.31
N PHE A 117 3.97 -2.71 3.40
CA PHE A 117 5.17 -2.86 4.20
C PHE A 117 4.82 -2.62 5.67
N LEU A 118 5.27 -3.52 6.55
CA LEU A 118 5.02 -3.47 7.99
C LEU A 118 6.37 -3.43 8.73
N ALA A 119 6.59 -2.40 9.55
CA ALA A 119 7.72 -2.21 10.46
C ALA A 119 7.25 -1.57 11.77
N ALA A 120 7.83 -0.44 12.20
CA ALA A 120 7.32 0.30 13.36
C ALA A 120 5.91 0.85 13.07
N GLU A 121 5.73 1.40 11.86
CA GLU A 121 4.43 1.72 11.26
C GLU A 121 4.07 0.66 10.19
N TYR A 122 2.92 0.79 9.55
CA TYR A 122 2.61 0.08 8.32
C TYR A 122 2.17 1.01 7.19
N SER A 123 2.43 0.63 5.96
CA SER A 123 2.17 1.46 4.79
C SER A 123 1.81 0.65 3.56
N HIS A 124 1.45 1.37 2.51
CA HIS A 124 1.21 0.85 1.18
C HIS A 124 2.02 1.68 0.18
N PRO A 125 3.29 1.32 -0.05
CA PRO A 125 4.18 2.13 -0.90
C PRO A 125 3.76 2.24 -2.37
N GLY A 126 2.94 1.32 -2.86
CA GLY A 126 2.26 1.38 -4.16
C GLY A 126 1.40 2.62 -4.36
N ASP A 127 0.94 3.25 -3.28
CA ASP A 127 0.18 4.50 -3.33
C ASP A 127 1.01 5.69 -3.87
N ASN A 128 2.36 5.61 -3.94
CA ASN A 128 3.19 6.65 -4.56
C ASN A 128 3.01 6.71 -6.08
N ILE A 129 2.80 5.56 -6.74
CA ILE A 129 2.85 5.43 -8.20
C ILE A 129 1.85 6.34 -8.92
N PRO A 130 0.56 6.41 -8.54
CA PRO A 130 -0.42 7.21 -9.26
C PRO A 130 -0.06 8.69 -9.37
N ALA A 131 0.52 9.28 -8.32
CA ALA A 131 0.90 10.69 -8.30
C ALA A 131 2.11 10.96 -9.19
N LEU A 132 3.17 10.14 -9.10
CA LEU A 132 4.36 10.29 -9.94
C LEU A 132 4.05 10.04 -11.42
N VAL A 133 3.24 9.04 -11.75
CA VAL A 133 2.80 8.79 -13.14
C VAL A 133 2.02 9.99 -13.68
N ALA A 134 1.06 10.54 -12.91
CA ALA A 134 0.26 11.66 -13.36
C ALA A 134 1.10 12.93 -13.61
N VAL A 135 2.01 13.28 -12.69
CA VAL A 135 2.91 14.42 -12.90
C VAL A 135 3.87 14.15 -14.05
N GLY A 136 4.46 12.95 -14.12
CA GLY A 136 5.37 12.56 -15.19
C GLY A 136 4.73 12.69 -16.58
N GLN A 137 3.48 12.27 -16.73
CA GLN A 137 2.71 12.48 -17.97
C GLN A 137 2.51 13.97 -18.28
N HIS A 138 2.12 14.76 -17.27
CA HIS A 138 1.84 16.19 -17.44
C HIS A 138 3.09 17.00 -17.83
N VAL A 139 4.25 16.71 -17.22
CA VAL A 139 5.50 17.42 -17.50
C VAL A 139 6.28 16.84 -18.68
N GLY A 140 5.84 15.69 -19.23
CA GLY A 140 6.52 15.00 -20.30
C GLY A 140 7.81 14.28 -19.88
N ALA A 141 7.88 13.75 -18.67
CA ALA A 141 9.01 12.96 -18.18
C ALA A 141 9.20 11.66 -18.98
N GLY A 142 10.43 11.12 -18.99
CA GLY A 142 10.72 9.80 -19.52
C GLY A 142 10.55 8.70 -18.46
N GLY A 143 10.58 7.44 -18.89
CA GLY A 143 10.44 6.33 -17.95
C GLY A 143 11.65 6.12 -17.04
N HIS A 144 12.86 6.48 -17.50
CA HIS A 144 14.05 6.54 -16.65
C HIS A 144 13.85 7.51 -15.46
N ASP A 145 13.31 8.70 -15.70
CA ASP A 145 13.07 9.70 -14.65
C ASP A 145 11.98 9.22 -13.67
N LEU A 146 10.92 8.59 -14.20
CA LEU A 146 9.87 7.98 -13.38
C LEU A 146 10.41 6.86 -12.49
N ILE A 147 11.29 5.99 -13.01
CA ILE A 147 11.96 4.94 -12.22
C ILE A 147 12.79 5.54 -11.09
N ARG A 148 13.58 6.58 -11.35
CA ARG A 148 14.36 7.28 -10.32
C ARG A 148 13.45 7.88 -9.24
N GLY A 149 12.38 8.57 -9.65
CA GLY A 149 11.41 9.13 -8.72
C GLY A 149 10.72 8.09 -7.84
N LEU A 150 10.31 6.97 -8.43
CA LEU A 150 9.66 5.88 -7.69
C LEU A 150 10.64 5.19 -6.73
N ALA A 151 11.90 4.99 -7.12
CA ALA A 151 12.92 4.46 -6.22
C ALA A 151 13.08 5.36 -4.98
N THR A 152 13.21 6.68 -5.17
CA THR A 152 13.27 7.63 -4.04
C THR A 152 12.00 7.62 -3.20
N ALA A 153 10.81 7.64 -3.82
CA ALA A 153 9.55 7.67 -3.07
C ALA A 153 9.38 6.43 -2.17
N TYR A 154 9.69 5.25 -2.71
CA TYR A 154 9.64 4.01 -1.92
C TYR A 154 10.66 4.02 -0.78
N GLU A 155 11.90 4.46 -1.03
CA GLU A 155 12.93 4.57 0.00
C GLU A 155 12.46 5.43 1.17
N VAL A 156 12.03 6.66 0.88
CA VAL A 156 11.60 7.63 1.88
C VAL A 156 10.44 7.09 2.71
N GLN A 157 9.41 6.52 2.07
CA GLN A 157 8.27 6.02 2.82
C GLN A 157 8.62 4.81 3.69
N VAL A 158 9.38 3.85 3.14
CA VAL A 158 9.76 2.64 3.86
C VAL A 158 10.64 2.97 5.06
N ASP A 159 11.58 3.90 4.91
CA ASP A 159 12.48 4.32 5.98
C ASP A 159 11.77 5.10 7.09
N LEU A 160 10.85 6.01 6.75
CA LEU A 160 9.97 6.63 7.73
C LEU A 160 9.15 5.59 8.50
N VAL A 161 8.65 4.56 7.80
CA VAL A 161 7.86 3.47 8.38
C VAL A 161 8.70 2.56 9.28
N ARG A 162 9.99 2.39 9.00
CA ARG A 162 10.94 1.67 9.87
C ARG A 162 11.17 2.38 11.19
N GLY A 163 11.27 3.71 11.15
CA GLY A 163 11.76 4.50 12.29
C GLY A 163 10.71 5.24 13.11
N MET A 164 9.50 5.47 12.59
CA MET A 164 8.50 6.35 13.22
C MET A 164 7.07 5.79 13.12
N CYS A 165 6.55 5.31 14.26
CA CYS A 165 5.17 4.82 14.40
C CYS A 165 4.18 5.99 14.52
N LEU A 166 3.17 6.02 13.66
CA LEU A 166 2.05 6.98 13.70
C LEU A 166 0.80 6.35 14.35
N HIS A 167 0.67 5.03 14.24
CA HIS A 167 -0.49 4.26 14.65
C HIS A 167 -0.73 4.31 16.16
N GLU A 168 0.34 4.27 16.95
CA GLU A 168 0.24 4.35 18.41
C GLU A 168 -0.43 5.66 18.83
N HIS A 169 -0.23 6.73 18.06
CA HIS A 169 -0.82 8.06 18.22
C HIS A 169 -2.16 8.27 17.52
N LYS A 170 -2.72 7.21 16.91
CA LYS A 170 -3.98 7.29 16.14
C LYS A 170 -3.90 8.29 14.98
N ILE A 171 -2.72 8.42 14.39
CA ILE A 171 -2.52 9.10 13.12
C ILE A 171 -2.59 8.07 11.99
N ASP A 172 -3.13 8.51 10.86
CA ASP A 172 -3.20 7.70 9.65
C ASP A 172 -1.80 7.58 9.03
N HIS A 173 -1.42 6.37 8.61
CA HIS A 173 -0.11 6.10 8.03
C HIS A 173 0.16 6.87 6.72
N VAL A 174 -0.88 7.41 6.09
CA VAL A 174 -0.74 8.27 4.89
C VAL A 174 0.05 9.55 5.18
N ALA A 175 0.29 9.91 6.45
CA ALA A 175 1.14 11.05 6.78
C ALA A 175 2.59 10.87 6.28
N HIS A 176 3.09 9.63 6.20
CA HIS A 176 4.40 9.33 5.60
C HIS A 176 4.37 9.34 4.07
N LEU A 177 3.19 9.23 3.44
CA LEU A 177 3.04 9.19 1.99
C LEU A 177 3.21 10.57 1.33
N GLY A 178 2.76 11.65 1.99
CA GLY A 178 2.94 13.01 1.46
C GLY A 178 4.41 13.36 1.19
N PRO A 179 5.29 13.26 2.21
CA PRO A 179 6.73 13.45 2.07
C PRO A 179 7.38 12.56 1.02
N SER A 180 6.98 11.29 0.93
CA SER A 180 7.58 10.36 -0.03
C SER A 180 7.23 10.71 -1.47
N VAL A 181 5.98 11.10 -1.74
CA VAL A 181 5.56 11.58 -3.06
C VAL A 181 6.30 12.87 -3.40
N ALA A 182 6.42 13.82 -2.47
CA ALA A 182 7.13 15.08 -2.69
C ALA A 182 8.62 14.84 -3.03
N ALA A 183 9.31 13.97 -2.28
CA ALA A 183 10.69 13.61 -2.54
C ALA A 183 10.87 12.89 -3.89
N GLY A 184 9.99 11.93 -4.21
CA GLY A 184 10.03 11.22 -5.49
C GLY A 184 9.76 12.11 -6.70
N LEU A 185 8.80 13.05 -6.59
CA LEU A 185 8.58 14.08 -7.60
C LEU A 185 9.81 14.99 -7.74
N GLY A 186 10.44 15.35 -6.62
CA GLY A 186 11.70 16.07 -6.59
C GLY A 186 12.81 15.41 -7.41
N THR A 187 13.03 14.10 -7.19
CA THR A 187 13.99 13.31 -7.97
C THR A 187 13.59 13.23 -9.45
N MET A 188 12.32 12.90 -9.75
CA MET A 188 11.84 12.73 -11.13
C MET A 188 11.97 14.01 -11.96
N LEU A 189 11.76 15.17 -11.32
CA LEU A 189 11.83 16.49 -11.98
C LEU A 189 13.21 17.13 -11.89
N ASN A 190 14.19 16.47 -11.26
CA ASN A 190 15.53 16.99 -11.02
C ASN A 190 15.51 18.37 -10.34
N LEU A 191 14.69 18.52 -9.29
CA LEU A 191 14.59 19.75 -8.50
C LEU A 191 15.81 19.92 -7.58
N ASP A 192 16.07 21.15 -7.15
CA ASP A 192 17.08 21.43 -6.14
C ASP A 192 16.60 21.01 -4.73
N ALA A 193 17.57 20.79 -3.83
CA ALA A 193 17.29 20.29 -2.48
C ALA A 193 16.40 21.25 -1.66
N GLU A 194 16.50 22.57 -1.88
CA GLU A 194 15.69 23.54 -1.15
C GLU A 194 14.21 23.44 -1.57
N THR A 195 13.94 23.34 -2.87
CA THR A 195 12.57 23.11 -3.37
C THR A 195 11.97 21.82 -2.80
N ILE A 196 12.75 20.73 -2.76
CA ILE A 196 12.30 19.44 -2.21
C ILE A 196 12.04 19.54 -0.71
N TYR A 197 12.94 20.20 0.04
CA TYR A 197 12.82 20.44 1.46
C TYR A 197 11.50 21.17 1.81
N GLN A 198 11.18 22.24 1.08
CA GLN A 198 9.93 22.99 1.28
C GLN A 198 8.69 22.15 0.94
N ALA A 199 8.73 21.39 -0.16
CA ALA A 199 7.63 20.52 -0.56
C ALA A 199 7.34 19.42 0.47
N ILE A 200 8.38 18.81 1.04
CA ILE A 200 8.25 17.79 2.10
C ILE A 200 7.58 18.38 3.34
N GLY A 201 8.03 19.54 3.79
CA GLY A 201 7.46 20.22 4.97
C GLY A 201 5.97 20.50 4.81
N GLN A 202 5.58 21.06 3.66
CA GLN A 202 4.17 21.34 3.38
C GLN A 202 3.34 20.06 3.21
N ALA A 203 3.88 19.05 2.52
CA ALA A 203 3.17 17.79 2.31
C ALA A 203 2.86 17.11 3.65
N LEU A 204 3.86 16.91 4.53
CA LEU A 204 3.64 16.29 5.84
C LEU A 204 2.59 17.05 6.67
N HIS A 205 2.70 18.37 6.70
CA HIS A 205 1.78 19.22 7.46
C HIS A 205 0.32 19.00 7.05
N LEU A 206 0.05 18.88 5.75
CA LEU A 206 -1.30 18.79 5.19
C LEU A 206 -1.81 17.35 5.02
N THR A 207 -0.93 16.35 5.07
CA THR A 207 -1.31 14.92 4.97
C THR A 207 -1.46 14.22 6.31
N THR A 208 -1.27 14.93 7.42
CA THR A 208 -1.46 14.37 8.75
C THR A 208 -2.94 14.36 9.13
N ALA A 209 -3.55 13.18 9.15
CA ALA A 209 -4.96 12.99 9.48
C ALA A 209 -5.15 12.00 10.63
N THR A 210 -6.29 12.10 11.32
CA THR A 210 -6.66 11.11 12.35
C THR A 210 -6.93 9.76 11.70
N ARG A 211 -6.75 8.69 12.47
CA ARG A 211 -6.99 7.31 12.02
C ARG A 211 -8.47 6.91 12.03
N GLN A 212 -9.40 7.86 12.19
CA GLN A 212 -10.83 7.58 12.17
C GLN A 212 -11.29 7.00 10.81
N SER A 213 -10.54 7.28 9.75
CA SER A 213 -10.65 6.66 8.41
C SER A 213 -10.60 5.13 8.43
N ARG A 214 -10.04 4.51 9.47
CA ARG A 214 -9.73 3.07 9.55
C ARG A 214 -10.35 2.36 10.76
N LYS A 215 -11.32 2.98 11.46
CA LYS A 215 -11.95 2.38 12.66
C LYS A 215 -13.46 2.65 12.72
N GLY A 216 -14.24 1.66 13.16
CA GLY A 216 -15.70 1.76 13.27
C GLY A 216 -16.39 1.51 11.93
N LEU A 217 -17.29 2.41 11.51
CA LEU A 217 -17.86 2.39 10.16
C LEU A 217 -16.82 2.88 9.15
N ILE A 218 -16.00 1.96 8.66
CA ILE A 218 -14.99 2.24 7.64
C ILE A 218 -15.70 2.61 6.33
N SER A 219 -15.63 3.90 5.97
CA SER A 219 -16.23 4.43 4.75
C SER A 219 -15.28 4.30 3.56
N SER A 220 -15.78 4.63 2.36
CA SER A 220 -14.94 4.70 1.15
C SER A 220 -13.75 5.67 1.29
N TRP A 221 -13.75 6.57 2.28
CA TRP A 221 -12.62 7.45 2.56
C TRP A 221 -11.30 6.69 2.76
N LYS A 222 -11.33 5.42 3.18
CA LYS A 222 -10.13 4.55 3.22
C LYS A 222 -9.38 4.53 1.88
N ALA A 223 -10.09 4.52 0.76
CA ALA A 223 -9.50 4.56 -0.58
C ALA A 223 -9.05 5.98 -1.00
N TYR A 224 -9.75 7.01 -0.54
CA TYR A 224 -9.44 8.40 -0.84
C TYR A 224 -8.28 8.96 -0.03
N ALA A 225 -8.03 8.48 1.18
CA ALA A 225 -7.00 9.02 2.06
C ALA A 225 -5.59 9.05 1.41
N PRO A 226 -5.05 7.96 0.83
CA PRO A 226 -3.75 8.03 0.15
C PRO A 226 -3.80 8.85 -1.15
N ALA A 227 -4.90 8.77 -1.90
CA ALA A 227 -5.09 9.57 -3.11
C ALA A 227 -5.08 11.08 -2.81
N HIS A 228 -5.65 11.48 -1.67
CA HIS A 228 -5.59 12.83 -1.15
C HIS A 228 -4.14 13.23 -0.81
N ALA A 229 -3.40 12.35 -0.13
CA ALA A 229 -2.01 12.62 0.22
C ALA A 229 -1.15 12.83 -1.04
N GLY A 230 -1.33 11.99 -2.07
CA GLY A 230 -0.68 12.18 -3.37
C GLY A 230 -1.06 13.50 -4.03
N LYS A 231 -2.36 13.85 -4.05
CA LYS A 231 -2.83 15.14 -4.59
C LYS A 231 -2.20 16.35 -3.87
N ILE A 232 -2.17 16.31 -2.53
CA ILE A 232 -1.59 17.37 -1.70
C ILE A 232 -0.08 17.49 -1.94
N ALA A 233 0.64 16.38 -2.11
CA ALA A 233 2.06 16.40 -2.43
C ALA A 233 2.33 17.02 -3.81
N VAL A 234 1.49 16.74 -4.82
CA VAL A 234 1.58 17.40 -6.14
C VAL A 234 1.43 18.93 -6.00
N GLU A 235 0.43 19.38 -5.24
CA GLU A 235 0.22 20.81 -4.96
C GLU A 235 1.36 21.45 -4.15
N ALA A 236 1.93 20.71 -3.19
CA ALA A 236 3.06 21.17 -2.39
C ALA A 236 4.33 21.35 -3.24
N VAL A 237 4.61 20.42 -4.15
CA VAL A 237 5.73 20.53 -5.09
C VAL A 237 5.53 21.71 -6.06
N ASP A 238 4.34 21.86 -6.67
CA ASP A 238 4.08 23.01 -7.55
C ASP A 238 4.24 24.34 -6.80
N ARG A 239 3.73 24.42 -5.56
CA ARG A 239 3.89 25.61 -4.74
C ARG A 239 5.37 25.89 -4.44
N ALA A 240 6.13 24.90 -3.98
CA ALA A 240 7.55 25.06 -3.67
C ALA A 240 8.38 25.47 -4.89
N MET A 241 8.09 24.91 -6.08
CA MET A 241 8.74 25.30 -7.34
C MET A 241 8.53 26.77 -7.73
N ARG A 242 7.52 27.45 -7.14
CA ARG A 242 7.27 28.89 -7.31
C ARG A 242 8.07 29.76 -6.32
N GLY A 243 8.94 29.15 -5.51
CA GLY A 243 9.78 29.84 -4.52
C GLY A 243 9.11 30.04 -3.17
N GLU A 244 8.03 29.32 -2.91
CA GLU A 244 7.26 29.44 -1.67
C GLU A 244 7.77 28.49 -0.58
N GLY A 245 7.92 29.01 0.65
CA GLY A 245 8.36 28.23 1.80
C GLY A 245 7.22 27.53 2.58
N ALA A 246 7.59 26.64 3.49
CA ALA A 246 6.72 25.80 4.32
C ALA A 246 7.11 25.87 5.81
N PRO A 247 6.25 25.39 6.73
CA PRO A 247 6.61 25.28 8.15
C PRO A 247 7.86 24.41 8.36
N ALA A 248 8.79 24.90 9.18
CA ALA A 248 10.10 24.29 9.40
C ALA A 248 10.65 24.57 10.81
N PRO A 249 11.44 23.66 11.39
CA PRO A 249 11.60 22.25 11.00
C PRO A 249 10.30 21.47 11.23
N ILE A 250 9.86 20.69 10.23
CA ILE A 250 8.49 20.13 10.25
C ILE A 250 8.32 18.98 11.26
N TRP A 251 9.34 18.11 11.41
CA TRP A 251 9.29 17.04 12.41
C TRP A 251 9.74 17.54 13.77
N GLU A 252 10.86 18.26 13.78
CA GLU A 252 11.65 18.61 14.96
C GLU A 252 11.23 19.92 15.63
N GLY A 253 10.42 20.76 14.97
CA GLY A 253 10.05 22.06 15.51
C GLY A 253 9.37 21.96 16.87
N GLU A 254 9.49 23.03 17.66
CA GLU A 254 8.81 23.15 18.97
C GLU A 254 7.30 22.96 18.85
N ASP A 255 6.71 23.41 17.74
CA ASP A 255 5.32 23.16 17.35
C ASP A 255 5.19 22.15 16.19
N GLY A 256 6.20 21.29 16.02
CA GLY A 256 6.30 20.30 14.94
C GLY A 256 5.52 19.00 15.19
N VAL A 257 5.63 18.08 14.25
CA VAL A 257 4.91 16.80 14.27
C VAL A 257 5.25 15.97 15.50
N ILE A 258 6.53 15.87 15.89
CA ILE A 258 6.93 15.07 17.05
C ILE A 258 6.32 15.64 18.33
N ALA A 259 6.42 16.95 18.52
CA ALA A 259 6.04 17.64 19.75
C ALA A 259 4.55 17.51 20.08
N TRP A 260 3.67 17.59 19.07
CA TRP A 260 2.23 17.71 19.29
C TRP A 260 1.39 16.56 18.76
N LEU A 261 1.88 15.84 17.76
CA LEU A 261 1.09 14.82 17.07
C LEU A 261 1.54 13.40 17.44
N LEU A 262 2.79 13.23 17.90
CA LEU A 262 3.34 11.94 18.28
C LEU A 262 3.55 11.82 19.81
N SER A 263 4.64 11.18 20.23
CA SER A 263 4.98 10.90 21.63
C SER A 263 5.37 12.13 22.47
N GLY A 264 5.35 13.34 21.91
CA GLY A 264 5.64 14.58 22.63
C GLY A 264 7.09 15.05 22.50
N ALA A 265 7.42 16.18 23.13
CA ALA A 265 8.70 16.87 22.97
C ALA A 265 9.93 16.10 23.47
N ASP A 266 9.74 15.12 24.37
CA ASP A 266 10.82 14.29 24.90
C ASP A 266 11.05 12.99 24.08
N ALA A 267 10.29 12.81 23.00
CA ALA A 267 10.39 11.62 22.16
C ALA A 267 11.54 11.72 21.16
N GLU A 268 12.18 10.58 20.93
CA GLU A 268 13.25 10.43 19.94
C GLU A 268 12.91 9.28 18.99
N TYR A 269 13.14 9.51 17.70
CA TYR A 269 13.00 8.51 16.65
C TYR A 269 14.35 8.31 15.96
N THR A 270 14.54 7.13 15.38
CA THR A 270 15.72 6.84 14.57
C THR A 270 15.26 6.44 13.18
N ILE A 271 15.55 7.29 12.19
CA ILE A 271 15.19 7.05 10.79
C ILE A 271 16.44 6.56 10.05
N PRO A 272 16.49 5.30 9.57
CA PRO A 272 17.55 4.87 8.69
C PRO A 272 17.36 5.55 7.33
N LEU A 273 18.39 6.13 6.74
CA LEU A 273 18.39 6.59 5.34
C LEU A 273 19.66 6.09 4.64
N PRO A 274 19.65 5.85 3.32
CA PRO A 274 20.86 5.50 2.60
C PRO A 274 21.89 6.65 2.68
N GLY A 275 23.16 6.29 2.85
CA GLY A 275 24.26 7.25 2.82
C GLY A 275 24.48 7.83 1.40
N PRO A 276 25.27 8.91 1.28
CA PRO A 276 25.58 9.49 -0.03
C PRO A 276 26.19 8.48 -0.99
N GLY A 277 25.67 8.40 -2.21
CA GLY A 277 26.11 7.46 -3.24
C GLY A 277 25.51 6.06 -3.12
N GLU A 278 24.68 5.78 -2.11
CA GLU A 278 24.05 4.49 -1.93
C GLU A 278 22.73 4.39 -2.72
N PRO A 279 22.46 3.22 -3.35
CA PRO A 279 21.25 3.03 -4.14
C PRO A 279 20.00 2.99 -3.25
N LYS A 280 18.89 3.52 -3.77
CA LYS A 280 17.56 3.35 -3.19
C LYS A 280 17.02 1.95 -3.52
N ARG A 281 16.81 1.11 -2.51
CA ARG A 281 16.50 -0.32 -2.65
C ARG A 281 15.32 -0.79 -1.79
N ALA A 282 14.75 0.08 -0.96
CA ALA A 282 13.73 -0.31 0.01
C ALA A 282 12.45 -0.92 -0.61
N ILE A 283 12.16 -0.65 -1.88
CA ILE A 283 11.07 -1.31 -2.63
C ILE A 283 11.18 -2.85 -2.64
N LEU A 284 12.39 -3.38 -2.56
CA LEU A 284 12.65 -4.83 -2.56
C LEU A 284 12.15 -5.50 -1.27
N ASP A 285 11.99 -4.71 -0.19
CA ASP A 285 11.52 -5.20 1.10
C ASP A 285 9.99 -5.13 1.23
N THR A 286 9.30 -4.49 0.29
CA THR A 286 7.83 -4.45 0.28
C THR A 286 7.26 -5.74 -0.29
N TYR A 287 6.03 -6.07 0.10
CA TYR A 287 5.38 -7.32 -0.28
C TYR A 287 4.03 -7.07 -0.93
N THR A 288 3.82 -7.68 -2.09
CA THR A 288 2.50 -7.69 -2.73
C THR A 288 1.53 -8.57 -1.95
N LYS A 289 0.27 -8.19 -1.96
CA LYS A 289 -0.81 -9.07 -1.56
C LYS A 289 -1.14 -9.98 -2.74
N GLU A 290 -1.04 -11.28 -2.56
CA GLU A 290 -1.53 -12.26 -3.55
C GLU A 290 -3.04 -12.44 -3.44
N HIS A 291 -3.58 -12.32 -2.23
CA HIS A 291 -5.00 -12.48 -1.94
C HIS A 291 -5.64 -11.14 -1.58
N SER A 292 -6.83 -10.83 -2.09
CA SER A 292 -7.55 -9.61 -1.70
C SER A 292 -8.12 -9.79 -0.31
N ALA A 293 -7.28 -9.57 0.68
CA ALA A 293 -7.52 -9.72 2.11
C ALA A 293 -6.61 -8.74 2.88
N GLU A 294 -6.90 -8.49 4.15
CA GLU A 294 -5.93 -7.88 5.06
C GLU A 294 -4.59 -8.67 5.04
N TYR A 295 -3.44 -8.00 5.17
CA TYR A 295 -2.12 -8.60 5.04
C TYR A 295 -1.80 -9.74 6.04
N GLN A 296 -2.13 -9.58 7.32
CA GLN A 296 -2.07 -10.64 8.33
C GLN A 296 -2.94 -11.86 8.00
N SER A 297 -3.84 -11.78 7.01
CA SER A 297 -4.58 -12.93 6.48
C SER A 297 -3.91 -13.65 5.32
N GLN A 298 -2.85 -13.10 4.71
CA GLN A 298 -2.19 -13.72 3.55
C GLN A 298 -1.63 -15.11 3.88
N ALA A 299 -0.80 -15.19 4.93
CA ALA A 299 -0.25 -16.47 5.39
C ALA A 299 -1.33 -17.44 5.91
N PRO A 300 -2.34 -17.01 6.68
CA PRO A 300 -3.50 -17.86 6.99
C PRO A 300 -4.22 -18.44 5.76
N ILE A 301 -4.36 -17.70 4.66
CA ILE A 301 -4.96 -18.23 3.41
C ILE A 301 -4.09 -19.33 2.83
N ASP A 302 -2.79 -19.09 2.65
CA ASP A 302 -1.87 -20.09 2.10
C ASP A 302 -1.77 -21.33 3.01
N LEU A 303 -1.77 -21.13 4.32
CA LEU A 303 -1.82 -22.19 5.31
C LEU A 303 -3.10 -23.02 5.20
N ALA A 304 -4.26 -22.37 5.10
CA ALA A 304 -5.54 -23.06 4.92
C ALA A 304 -5.57 -23.90 3.64
N ARG A 305 -5.09 -23.34 2.53
CA ARG A 305 -4.98 -24.04 1.24
C ARG A 305 -4.07 -25.27 1.33
N ARG A 306 -2.92 -25.14 2.01
CA ARG A 306 -1.99 -26.26 2.25
C ARG A 306 -2.59 -27.33 3.16
N MET A 307 -3.30 -26.92 4.21
CA MET A 307 -3.91 -27.86 5.17
C MET A 307 -5.14 -28.57 4.60
N ARG A 308 -5.82 -27.97 3.61
CA ARG A 308 -6.98 -28.56 2.93
C ARG A 308 -6.70 -29.99 2.46
N GLU A 309 -5.52 -30.25 1.91
CA GLU A 309 -5.13 -31.56 1.37
C GLU A 309 -5.06 -32.66 2.44
N LYS A 310 -4.99 -32.27 3.73
CA LYS A 310 -4.91 -33.16 4.89
C LYS A 310 -6.28 -33.50 5.48
N ILE A 311 -7.37 -32.93 4.95
CA ILE A 311 -8.72 -33.08 5.49
C ILE A 311 -9.63 -33.74 4.45
N ALA A 312 -10.17 -34.92 4.80
CA ALA A 312 -11.06 -35.66 3.91
C ALA A 312 -12.49 -35.10 3.92
N ASP A 313 -13.03 -34.80 5.11
CA ASP A 313 -14.36 -34.24 5.31
C ASP A 313 -14.30 -33.09 6.33
N PHE A 314 -14.84 -31.92 5.98
CA PHE A 314 -14.87 -30.76 6.87
C PHE A 314 -15.90 -30.91 8.00
N ASP A 315 -16.90 -31.80 7.86
CA ASP A 315 -17.88 -32.07 8.90
C ASP A 315 -17.27 -32.79 10.12
N ASP A 316 -16.15 -33.48 9.91
CA ASP A 316 -15.34 -34.13 10.96
C ASP A 316 -14.55 -33.13 11.81
N ILE A 317 -14.44 -31.87 11.40
CA ILE A 317 -13.76 -30.85 12.19
C ILE A 317 -14.59 -30.52 13.44
N GLU A 318 -13.99 -30.66 14.61
CA GLU A 318 -14.56 -30.24 15.89
C GLU A 318 -14.23 -28.77 16.18
N SER A 319 -12.95 -28.40 16.07
CA SER A 319 -12.48 -27.03 16.31
C SER A 319 -11.23 -26.69 15.51
N ILE A 320 -11.02 -25.39 15.27
CA ILE A 320 -9.78 -24.85 14.69
C ILE A 320 -9.31 -23.70 15.57
N VAL A 321 -8.06 -23.74 16.01
CA VAL A 321 -7.44 -22.66 16.78
C VAL A 321 -6.25 -22.12 16.02
N LEU A 322 -6.26 -20.80 15.75
CA LEU A 322 -5.14 -20.08 15.14
C LEU A 322 -4.33 -19.38 16.24
N HIS A 323 -3.11 -19.85 16.47
CA HIS A 323 -2.12 -19.20 17.32
C HIS A 323 -1.39 -18.13 16.49
N THR A 324 -1.48 -16.87 16.89
CA THR A 324 -0.98 -15.75 16.09
C THR A 324 -0.56 -14.57 16.98
N SER A 325 -0.09 -13.48 16.38
CA SER A 325 0.34 -12.29 17.10
C SER A 325 -0.82 -11.57 17.78
N HIS A 326 -0.48 -10.71 18.76
CA HIS A 326 -1.43 -9.79 19.39
C HIS A 326 -2.22 -9.02 18.34
N HIS A 327 -1.52 -8.43 17.35
CA HIS A 327 -2.13 -7.63 16.31
C HIS A 327 -3.19 -8.42 15.54
N THR A 328 -2.86 -9.61 15.02
CA THR A 328 -3.81 -10.45 14.30
C THR A 328 -4.97 -10.86 15.21
N HIS A 329 -4.71 -11.25 16.45
CA HIS A 329 -5.74 -11.66 17.41
C HIS A 329 -6.76 -10.55 17.71
N VAL A 330 -6.29 -9.33 17.98
CA VAL A 330 -7.16 -8.20 18.39
C VAL A 330 -7.71 -7.38 17.23
N VAL A 331 -7.07 -7.40 16.05
CA VAL A 331 -7.48 -6.57 14.90
C VAL A 331 -8.37 -7.33 13.92
N ILE A 332 -8.08 -8.60 13.62
CA ILE A 332 -8.85 -9.40 12.64
C ILE A 332 -9.33 -10.76 13.17
N GLY A 333 -8.89 -11.14 14.38
CA GLY A 333 -9.25 -12.37 15.07
C GLY A 333 -10.40 -12.23 16.08
N THR A 334 -10.61 -13.29 16.87
CA THR A 334 -11.65 -13.34 17.92
C THR A 334 -11.39 -12.36 19.07
N GLY A 335 -10.15 -11.95 19.29
CA GLY A 335 -9.78 -10.99 20.32
C GLY A 335 -10.32 -9.58 20.08
N SER A 336 -10.80 -9.27 18.87
CA SER A 336 -11.41 -7.95 18.61
C SER A 336 -12.76 -7.78 19.31
N GLY A 337 -13.44 -8.88 19.65
CA GLY A 337 -14.76 -8.85 20.25
C GLY A 337 -15.88 -8.37 19.32
N ASP A 338 -15.62 -8.23 18.02
CA ASP A 338 -16.60 -7.72 17.04
C ASP A 338 -17.51 -8.86 16.54
N PRO A 339 -18.81 -8.90 16.90
CA PRO A 339 -19.72 -9.95 16.45
C PRO A 339 -19.94 -9.93 14.94
N GLN A 340 -19.80 -8.77 14.28
CA GLN A 340 -19.95 -8.64 12.83
C GLN A 340 -18.92 -9.48 12.05
N LYS A 341 -17.79 -9.84 12.66
CA LYS A 341 -16.80 -10.74 12.05
C LYS A 341 -17.20 -12.21 12.07
N PHE A 342 -18.39 -12.52 12.57
CA PHE A 342 -19.06 -13.83 12.46
C PHE A 342 -20.42 -13.74 11.75
N ASP A 343 -20.74 -12.57 11.19
CA ASP A 343 -22.01 -12.31 10.54
C ASP A 343 -21.89 -12.56 9.02
N PRO A 344 -22.60 -13.56 8.46
CA PRO A 344 -22.58 -13.85 7.02
C PRO A 344 -23.23 -12.76 6.15
N THR A 345 -23.86 -11.76 6.76
CA THR A 345 -24.43 -10.58 6.09
C THR A 345 -23.56 -9.33 6.22
N ALA A 346 -22.39 -9.44 6.87
CA ALA A 346 -21.44 -8.34 6.99
C ALA A 346 -20.94 -7.86 5.62
N SER A 347 -20.44 -6.62 5.57
CA SER A 347 -19.90 -6.08 4.32
C SER A 347 -18.60 -6.79 3.93
N ARG A 348 -18.22 -6.69 2.64
CA ARG A 348 -16.91 -7.16 2.14
C ARG A 348 -15.79 -6.67 3.04
N GLU A 349 -15.80 -5.38 3.37
CA GLU A 349 -14.75 -4.74 4.18
C GLU A 349 -14.65 -5.33 5.60
N THR A 350 -15.75 -5.82 6.17
CA THR A 350 -15.74 -6.56 7.44
C THR A 350 -15.23 -7.99 7.26
N LEU A 351 -15.65 -8.71 6.22
CA LEU A 351 -15.19 -10.08 5.95
C LEU A 351 -13.70 -10.13 5.58
N ASP A 352 -13.20 -9.11 4.90
CA ASP A 352 -11.78 -8.83 4.59
C ASP A 352 -10.91 -8.70 5.85
N HIS A 353 -11.53 -8.46 7.01
CA HIS A 353 -10.90 -8.34 8.34
C HIS A 353 -11.42 -9.39 9.33
N SER A 354 -11.89 -10.55 8.84
CA SER A 354 -12.29 -11.70 9.66
C SER A 354 -11.43 -12.92 9.32
N VAL A 355 -10.33 -13.13 10.04
CA VAL A 355 -9.42 -14.25 9.75
C VAL A 355 -10.11 -15.60 9.93
N MET A 356 -11.16 -15.68 10.75
CA MET A 356 -11.98 -16.88 10.90
C MET A 356 -12.76 -17.19 9.61
N TYR A 357 -13.41 -16.18 9.02
CA TYR A 357 -14.09 -16.33 7.73
C TYR A 357 -13.11 -16.71 6.63
N ILE A 358 -12.01 -15.97 6.57
CA ILE A 358 -10.99 -16.09 5.55
C ILE A 358 -10.39 -17.51 5.57
N PHE A 359 -9.99 -17.99 6.75
CA PHE A 359 -9.45 -19.33 6.90
C PHE A 359 -10.48 -20.40 6.54
N ALA A 360 -11.76 -20.25 6.94
CA ALA A 360 -12.81 -21.20 6.59
C ALA A 360 -13.01 -21.33 5.07
N VAL A 361 -13.16 -20.21 4.37
CA VAL A 361 -13.42 -20.21 2.92
C VAL A 361 -12.19 -20.70 2.15
N ALA A 362 -10.98 -20.25 2.52
CA ALA A 362 -9.74 -20.71 1.90
C ALA A 362 -9.52 -22.22 2.10
N LEU A 363 -9.85 -22.74 3.29
CA LEU A 363 -9.76 -24.17 3.60
C LEU A 363 -10.74 -24.99 2.77
N GLN A 364 -11.99 -24.53 2.63
CA GLN A 364 -13.01 -25.26 1.85
C GLN A 364 -12.72 -25.23 0.35
N ASP A 365 -12.46 -24.04 -0.19
CA ASP A 365 -12.41 -23.81 -1.63
C ASP A 365 -11.02 -24.10 -2.22
N GLY A 366 -9.96 -24.05 -1.40
CA GLY A 366 -8.57 -24.18 -1.86
C GLY A 366 -8.07 -22.98 -2.68
N THR A 367 -8.90 -21.94 -2.82
CA THR A 367 -8.64 -20.71 -3.57
C THR A 367 -9.19 -19.50 -2.83
N TRP A 368 -8.67 -18.32 -3.15
CA TRP A 368 -9.20 -17.05 -2.68
C TRP A 368 -9.35 -16.08 -3.86
N ASP A 369 -10.52 -15.48 -4.01
CA ASP A 369 -10.82 -14.52 -5.07
C ASP A 369 -11.42 -13.23 -4.50
N HIS A 370 -11.05 -12.11 -5.11
CA HIS A 370 -11.40 -10.76 -4.65
C HIS A 370 -12.88 -10.41 -4.69
N GLU A 371 -13.70 -11.14 -5.46
CA GLU A 371 -15.16 -10.99 -5.49
C GLU A 371 -15.88 -12.26 -5.04
N LYS A 372 -15.54 -13.42 -5.62
CA LYS A 372 -16.27 -14.67 -5.41
C LYS A 372 -16.16 -15.18 -3.97
N SER A 373 -15.01 -14.97 -3.31
CA SER A 373 -14.84 -15.34 -1.89
C SER A 373 -15.63 -14.43 -0.95
N TYR A 374 -16.19 -13.32 -1.42
CA TYR A 374 -17.03 -12.40 -0.64
C TYR A 374 -18.49 -12.38 -1.06
N ALA A 375 -18.87 -13.12 -2.11
CA ALA A 375 -20.22 -13.15 -2.63
C ALA A 375 -21.22 -13.57 -1.53
N PRO A 376 -22.40 -12.93 -1.41
CA PRO A 376 -23.39 -13.28 -0.40
C PRO A 376 -23.76 -14.77 -0.43
N GLU A 377 -23.88 -15.37 -1.62
CA GLU A 377 -24.21 -16.78 -1.80
C GLU A 377 -23.08 -17.70 -1.27
N ARG A 378 -21.83 -17.23 -1.31
CA ARG A 378 -20.68 -17.96 -0.77
C ARG A 378 -20.61 -17.82 0.75
N ALA A 379 -20.76 -16.61 1.28
CA ALA A 379 -20.68 -16.33 2.70
C ALA A 379 -21.84 -16.97 3.49
N ASN A 380 -23.02 -17.10 2.86
CA ASN A 380 -24.24 -17.64 3.48
C ASN A 380 -24.39 -19.17 3.37
N ARG A 381 -23.36 -19.88 2.89
CA ARG A 381 -23.39 -21.35 2.85
C ARG A 381 -23.51 -21.95 4.27
N PRO A 382 -24.47 -22.85 4.54
CA PRO A 382 -24.68 -23.38 5.89
C PRO A 382 -23.46 -24.10 6.49
N ASP A 383 -22.76 -24.88 5.67
CA ASP A 383 -21.54 -25.60 6.04
C ASP A 383 -20.37 -24.64 6.34
N THR A 384 -20.23 -23.56 5.56
CA THR A 384 -19.24 -22.51 5.83
C THR A 384 -19.51 -21.80 7.14
N ILE A 385 -20.76 -21.40 7.42
CA ILE A 385 -21.13 -20.76 8.68
C ILE A 385 -20.84 -21.71 9.86
N ALA A 386 -21.14 -23.01 9.69
CA ALA A 386 -20.87 -24.02 10.71
C ALA A 386 -19.36 -24.16 10.99
N LEU A 387 -18.52 -24.21 9.94
CA LEU A 387 -17.07 -24.29 10.07
C LEU A 387 -16.47 -22.99 10.64
N TRP A 388 -16.90 -21.84 10.13
CA TRP A 388 -16.47 -20.50 10.56
C TRP A 388 -16.66 -20.31 12.08
N LYS A 389 -17.79 -20.77 12.63
CA LYS A 389 -18.08 -20.72 14.07
C LYS A 389 -17.22 -21.65 14.93
N LYS A 390 -16.49 -22.60 14.33
CA LYS A 390 -15.53 -23.48 15.01
C LYS A 390 -14.12 -22.91 15.04
N ILE A 391 -13.86 -21.80 14.34
CA ILE A 391 -12.53 -21.18 14.26
C ILE A 391 -12.42 -20.08 15.32
N SER A 392 -11.37 -20.16 16.13
CA SER A 392 -10.97 -19.10 17.06
C SER A 392 -9.51 -18.72 16.86
N THR A 393 -9.13 -17.56 17.40
CA THR A 393 -7.73 -17.15 17.48
C THR A 393 -7.30 -16.98 18.92
N VAL A 394 -6.03 -17.23 19.18
CA VAL A 394 -5.39 -16.97 20.47
C VAL A 394 -4.10 -16.20 20.22
N GLU A 395 -3.82 -15.22 21.07
CA GLU A 395 -2.51 -14.59 21.09
C GLU A 395 -1.48 -15.60 21.61
N ASP A 396 -0.38 -15.73 20.86
CA ASP A 396 0.80 -16.46 21.26
C ASP A 396 1.96 -15.46 21.42
N PRO A 397 2.59 -15.36 22.62
CA PRO A 397 3.65 -14.40 22.89
C PRO A 397 4.84 -14.49 21.92
N GLU A 398 5.16 -15.69 21.42
CA GLU A 398 6.26 -15.85 20.47
C GLU A 398 5.90 -15.28 19.10
N TRP A 399 4.65 -15.47 18.64
CA TRP A 399 4.18 -14.83 17.42
C TRP A 399 4.10 -13.30 17.55
N THR A 400 3.72 -12.78 18.72
CA THR A 400 3.78 -11.33 19.00
C THR A 400 5.21 -10.80 18.95
N ARG A 401 6.16 -11.49 19.58
CA ARG A 401 7.59 -11.12 19.57
C ARG A 401 8.12 -11.06 18.13
N ARG A 402 7.86 -12.10 17.33
CA ARG A 402 8.27 -12.19 15.93
C ARG A 402 7.61 -11.12 15.06
N TYR A 403 6.34 -10.80 15.29
CA TYR A 403 5.63 -9.72 14.58
C TYR A 403 6.33 -8.36 14.73
N HIS A 404 6.84 -8.06 15.92
CA HIS A 404 7.56 -6.83 16.23
C HIS A 404 9.07 -6.88 15.96
N SER A 405 9.60 -8.02 15.51
CA SER A 405 11.03 -8.12 15.24
C SER A 405 11.44 -7.22 14.08
N THR A 406 12.58 -6.55 14.26
CA THR A 406 13.26 -5.78 13.21
C THR A 406 14.22 -6.65 12.41
N ASP A 407 14.52 -7.88 12.86
CA ASP A 407 15.28 -8.87 12.10
C ASP A 407 14.35 -9.54 11.07
N PRO A 408 14.59 -9.35 9.75
CA PRO A 408 13.79 -9.98 8.71
C PRO A 408 13.71 -11.51 8.82
N ASN A 409 14.72 -12.16 9.38
CA ASN A 409 14.76 -13.62 9.52
C ASN A 409 13.84 -14.15 10.61
N GLU A 410 13.53 -13.33 11.61
CA GLU A 410 12.61 -13.69 12.69
C GLU A 410 11.18 -13.25 12.40
N LYS A 411 11.04 -12.19 11.60
CA LYS A 411 9.79 -11.50 11.37
C LYS A 411 8.71 -12.43 10.82
N ALA A 412 7.53 -12.37 11.43
CA ALA A 412 6.41 -13.24 11.06
C ALA A 412 5.07 -12.51 11.16
N PHE A 413 4.21 -12.75 10.18
CA PHE A 413 2.88 -12.15 10.08
C PHE A 413 1.76 -13.20 9.99
N GLY A 414 2.11 -14.50 10.01
CA GLY A 414 1.17 -15.59 9.86
C GLY A 414 0.67 -16.18 11.18
N ALA A 415 0.49 -17.49 11.18
CA ALA A 415 -0.10 -18.22 12.28
C ALA A 415 0.31 -19.69 12.28
N LYS A 416 0.11 -20.32 13.43
CA LYS A 416 0.03 -21.77 13.58
C LYS A 416 -1.44 -22.17 13.70
N ALA A 417 -1.89 -23.10 12.87
CA ALA A 417 -3.24 -23.63 12.89
C ALA A 417 -3.26 -25.02 13.53
N VAL A 418 -4.18 -25.22 14.48
CA VAL A 418 -4.44 -26.48 15.15
C VAL A 418 -5.87 -26.89 14.88
N ILE A 419 -6.06 -27.92 14.06
CA ILE A 419 -7.37 -28.47 13.69
C ILE A 419 -7.59 -29.75 14.49
N THR A 420 -8.63 -29.76 15.32
CA THR A 420 -9.06 -30.94 16.07
C THR A 420 -10.24 -31.57 15.37
N LEU A 421 -10.13 -32.86 15.03
CA LEU A 421 -11.22 -33.65 14.47
C LEU A 421 -12.04 -34.31 15.58
N ARG A 422 -13.31 -34.65 15.30
CA ARG A 422 -14.25 -35.27 16.26
C ARG A 422 -13.80 -36.63 16.79
N ASN A 423 -12.90 -37.31 16.07
CA ASN A 423 -12.29 -38.57 16.51
C ASN A 423 -11.11 -38.36 17.49
N GLY A 424 -10.76 -37.10 17.79
CA GLY A 424 -9.65 -36.71 18.65
C GLY A 424 -8.31 -36.54 17.93
N GLU A 425 -8.23 -36.80 16.62
CA GLU A 425 -7.04 -36.54 15.82
C GLU A 425 -6.78 -35.03 15.71
N VAL A 426 -5.50 -34.65 15.74
CA VAL A 426 -5.06 -33.25 15.66
C VAL A 426 -4.13 -33.07 14.47
N ILE A 427 -4.52 -32.18 13.55
CA ILE A 427 -3.72 -31.76 12.41
C ILE A 427 -3.16 -30.38 12.74
N THR A 428 -1.84 -30.27 12.77
CA THR A 428 -1.14 -29.01 13.07
C THR A 428 -0.23 -28.62 11.92
N ASP A 429 -0.20 -27.34 11.59
CA ASP A 429 0.72 -26.76 10.62
C ASP A 429 0.90 -25.26 10.90
N GLU A 430 1.99 -24.67 10.40
CA GLU A 430 2.27 -23.24 10.61
C GLU A 430 2.94 -22.58 9.40
N LEU A 431 2.69 -21.29 9.24
CA LEU A 431 3.31 -20.48 8.18
C LEU A 431 3.66 -19.10 8.72
N ALA A 432 4.93 -18.73 8.65
CA ALA A 432 5.45 -17.49 9.23
C ALA A 432 5.13 -16.26 8.38
N VAL A 433 5.29 -16.36 7.07
CA VAL A 433 5.03 -15.32 6.08
C VAL A 433 4.32 -15.93 4.87
N ALA A 434 3.52 -15.14 4.17
CA ALA A 434 2.78 -15.61 3.00
C ALA A 434 3.72 -16.11 1.90
N ASP A 435 3.22 -16.97 1.00
CA ASP A 435 4.06 -17.54 -0.06
C ASP A 435 4.65 -16.43 -0.95
N ALA A 436 3.85 -15.40 -1.26
CA ALA A 436 4.23 -14.26 -2.09
C ALA A 436 5.20 -13.25 -1.43
N HIS A 437 5.45 -13.34 -0.11
CA HIS A 437 6.38 -12.47 0.60
C HIS A 437 7.80 -12.58 -0.02
N PRO A 438 8.65 -11.53 -0.01
CA PRO A 438 10.06 -11.62 -0.40
C PRO A 438 10.88 -12.73 0.29
N LEU A 439 10.38 -13.24 1.42
CA LEU A 439 10.98 -14.29 2.25
C LEU A 439 10.10 -15.55 2.31
N GLY A 440 9.04 -15.58 1.51
CA GLY A 440 8.08 -16.68 1.42
C GLY A 440 8.56 -17.82 0.54
N ALA A 441 7.75 -18.86 0.42
CA ALA A 441 8.09 -20.04 -0.39
C ALA A 441 8.08 -19.75 -1.91
N ARG A 442 7.36 -18.72 -2.35
CA ARG A 442 7.24 -18.30 -3.75
C ARG A 442 7.15 -16.77 -3.86
N PRO A 443 8.25 -16.04 -3.60
CA PRO A 443 8.28 -14.60 -3.77
C PRO A 443 7.79 -14.21 -5.17
N PHE A 444 6.91 -13.23 -5.27
CA PHE A 444 6.37 -12.82 -6.56
C PHE A 444 7.46 -12.23 -7.47
N GLY A 445 7.69 -12.90 -8.60
CA GLY A 445 8.42 -12.37 -9.75
C GLY A 445 7.49 -11.88 -10.86
N ARG A 446 8.06 -11.43 -11.98
CA ARG A 446 7.32 -10.86 -13.12
C ARG A 446 6.14 -11.72 -13.57
N ASP A 447 6.36 -13.03 -13.71
CA ASP A 447 5.31 -13.96 -14.17
C ASP A 447 4.09 -13.95 -13.25
N GLN A 448 4.29 -13.84 -11.93
CA GLN A 448 3.18 -13.78 -10.97
C GLN A 448 2.42 -12.44 -11.04
N TYR A 449 3.13 -11.31 -11.20
CA TYR A 449 2.47 -10.01 -11.41
C TYR A 449 1.71 -9.97 -12.72
N THR A 450 2.29 -10.50 -13.81
CA THR A 450 1.62 -10.62 -15.10
C THR A 450 0.38 -11.50 -14.97
N ALA A 451 0.47 -12.67 -14.32
CA ALA A 451 -0.68 -13.54 -14.10
C ALA A 451 -1.79 -12.86 -13.27
N LYS A 452 -1.42 -12.12 -12.22
CA LYS A 452 -2.36 -11.32 -11.42
C LYS A 452 -3.05 -10.26 -12.28
N PHE A 453 -2.31 -9.51 -13.08
CA PHE A 453 -2.88 -8.53 -14.02
C PHE A 453 -3.85 -9.18 -15.00
N ARG A 454 -3.46 -10.28 -15.66
CA ARG A 454 -4.36 -11.00 -16.58
C ARG A 454 -5.65 -11.44 -15.91
N SER A 455 -5.55 -12.02 -14.72
CA SER A 455 -6.73 -12.50 -13.99
C SER A 455 -7.66 -11.36 -13.58
N MET A 456 -7.11 -10.22 -13.16
CA MET A 456 -7.91 -9.07 -12.69
C MET A 456 -8.44 -8.20 -13.83
N ALA A 457 -7.79 -8.26 -15.00
CA ALA A 457 -8.19 -7.56 -16.20
C ALA A 457 -9.14 -8.39 -17.10
N GLU A 458 -9.36 -9.68 -16.79
CA GLU A 458 -10.20 -10.58 -17.56
C GLU A 458 -11.63 -10.03 -17.70
N GLY A 459 -12.08 -9.82 -18.95
CA GLY A 459 -13.40 -9.26 -19.25
C GLY A 459 -13.56 -7.77 -18.89
N VAL A 460 -12.50 -7.12 -18.39
CA VAL A 460 -12.44 -5.69 -18.04
C VAL A 460 -11.67 -4.90 -19.10
N VAL A 461 -10.46 -5.36 -19.44
CA VAL A 461 -9.56 -4.79 -20.45
C VAL A 461 -9.47 -5.79 -21.60
N ASP A 462 -9.48 -5.31 -22.84
CA ASP A 462 -9.31 -6.18 -24.01
C ASP A 462 -7.97 -6.93 -23.97
N PHE A 463 -7.92 -8.16 -24.47
CA PHE A 463 -6.71 -8.98 -24.40
C PHE A 463 -5.52 -8.33 -25.15
N ASP A 464 -5.77 -7.71 -26.30
CA ASP A 464 -4.72 -7.03 -27.08
C ASP A 464 -4.22 -5.77 -26.35
N GLU A 465 -5.10 -5.09 -25.62
CA GLU A 465 -4.75 -3.93 -24.78
C GLU A 465 -3.94 -4.36 -23.55
N GLN A 466 -4.24 -5.53 -22.97
CA GLN A 466 -3.43 -6.12 -21.90
C GLN A 466 -2.01 -6.45 -22.43
N ASP A 467 -1.89 -7.05 -23.62
CA ASP A 467 -0.62 -7.34 -24.28
C ASP A 467 0.19 -6.06 -24.53
N ARG A 468 -0.47 -5.03 -25.06
CA ARG A 468 0.14 -3.71 -25.30
C ARG A 468 0.71 -3.14 -24.01
N PHE A 469 -0.11 -3.03 -22.96
CA PHE A 469 0.32 -2.46 -21.69
C PHE A 469 1.52 -3.22 -21.11
N LEU A 470 1.46 -4.55 -21.08
CA LEU A 470 2.57 -5.36 -20.56
C LEU A 470 3.85 -5.19 -21.38
N GLY A 471 3.74 -5.13 -22.71
CA GLY A 471 4.89 -4.92 -23.59
C GLY A 471 5.50 -3.51 -23.47
N ASP A 472 4.69 -2.50 -23.18
CA ASP A 472 5.14 -1.12 -22.96
C ASP A 472 5.78 -0.93 -21.59
N VAL A 473 5.13 -1.43 -20.52
CA VAL A 473 5.64 -1.31 -19.14
C VAL A 473 6.92 -2.12 -18.93
N GLU A 474 7.10 -3.23 -19.65
CA GLU A 474 8.37 -3.97 -19.68
C GLU A 474 9.55 -3.14 -20.16
N LYS A 475 9.30 -2.15 -21.02
CA LYS A 475 10.30 -1.26 -21.61
C LYS A 475 10.38 0.08 -20.89
N LEU A 476 9.81 0.19 -19.69
CA LEU A 476 9.64 1.44 -18.93
C LEU A 476 10.88 2.33 -18.98
N GLU A 477 12.05 1.81 -18.64
CA GLU A 477 13.32 2.56 -18.62
C GLU A 477 13.63 3.29 -19.93
N THR A 478 13.24 2.70 -21.07
CA THR A 478 13.51 3.24 -22.41
C THR A 478 12.36 4.06 -22.99
N ILE A 479 11.25 4.22 -22.27
CA ILE A 479 10.16 5.11 -22.69
C ILE A 479 10.69 6.54 -22.75
N ALA A 480 10.65 7.13 -23.95
CA ALA A 480 11.12 8.48 -24.19
C ALA A 480 10.26 9.52 -23.43
N ALA A 481 10.84 10.71 -23.22
CA ALA A 481 10.14 11.86 -22.68
C ALA A 481 8.79 12.10 -23.40
N GLY A 482 7.72 12.28 -22.63
CA GLY A 482 6.35 12.43 -23.13
C GLY A 482 5.65 11.11 -23.50
N GLY A 483 6.32 9.98 -23.37
CA GLY A 483 5.78 8.65 -23.71
C GLY A 483 4.99 7.97 -22.58
N LEU A 484 4.93 8.53 -21.38
CA LEU A 484 4.32 7.88 -20.20
C LEU A 484 2.79 7.66 -20.27
N SER A 485 2.12 8.17 -21.30
CA SER A 485 0.68 7.91 -21.54
C SER A 485 0.38 6.43 -21.82
N VAL A 486 1.37 5.66 -22.28
CA VAL A 486 1.24 4.21 -22.55
C VAL A 486 0.98 3.39 -21.28
N LEU A 487 1.25 3.95 -20.09
CA LEU A 487 0.98 3.31 -18.80
C LEU A 487 -0.51 3.29 -18.42
N ASN A 488 -1.37 3.96 -19.19
CA ASN A 488 -2.81 3.84 -19.04
C ASN A 488 -3.31 2.58 -19.77
N THR A 489 -4.07 1.73 -19.08
CA THR A 489 -4.84 0.65 -19.70
C THR A 489 -6.25 1.13 -20.00
N LEU A 490 -6.75 0.93 -21.23
CA LEU A 490 -8.14 1.28 -21.57
C LEU A 490 -9.12 0.17 -21.19
N VAL A 491 -10.19 0.53 -20.47
CA VAL A 491 -11.23 -0.41 -20.05
C VAL A 491 -12.32 -0.48 -21.11
N LEU A 492 -12.86 -1.67 -21.33
CA LEU A 492 -13.93 -1.90 -22.29
C LEU A 492 -15.14 -0.98 -21.99
N PRO A 493 -15.70 -0.26 -22.99
CA PRO A 493 -16.84 0.61 -22.78
C PRO A 493 -18.04 -0.09 -22.11
N ALA A 494 -18.32 -1.33 -22.52
CA ALA A 494 -19.39 -2.14 -21.95
C ALA A 494 -19.22 -2.48 -20.46
N VAL A 495 -18.01 -2.36 -19.92
CA VAL A 495 -17.72 -2.52 -18.48
C VAL A 495 -17.98 -1.21 -17.76
N LEU A 496 -17.53 -0.09 -18.33
CA LEU A 496 -17.80 1.25 -17.79
C LEU A 496 -19.29 1.59 -17.78
N ASP A 497 -20.08 1.07 -18.73
CA ASP A 497 -21.54 1.22 -18.77
C ASP A 497 -22.24 0.57 -17.57
N LYS A 498 -21.59 -0.41 -16.91
CA LYS A 498 -22.09 -1.06 -15.69
C LYS A 498 -21.70 -0.29 -14.42
N ALA A 499 -20.87 0.75 -14.53
CA ALA A 499 -20.44 1.52 -13.38
C ALA A 499 -21.64 2.17 -12.67
N PRO A 500 -21.64 2.22 -11.33
CA PRO A 500 -22.77 2.71 -10.55
C PRO A 500 -23.05 4.18 -10.85
N GLN A 501 -24.33 4.54 -10.86
CA GLN A 501 -24.71 5.94 -10.95
C GLN A 501 -24.29 6.69 -9.67
N THR A 502 -23.61 7.81 -9.86
CA THR A 502 -23.24 8.75 -8.80
C THR A 502 -24.04 10.05 -8.93
N GLY A 503 -24.16 10.80 -7.83
CA GLY A 503 -24.78 12.12 -7.85
C GLY A 503 -23.95 13.14 -8.64
N LYS A 504 -24.53 14.32 -8.89
CA LYS A 504 -23.83 15.44 -9.53
C LYS A 504 -22.94 16.15 -8.50
N GLY A 505 -21.69 16.44 -8.87
CA GLY A 505 -20.78 17.29 -8.11
C GLY A 505 -21.05 18.79 -8.34
N ILE A 506 -20.23 19.63 -7.68
CA ILE A 506 -20.31 21.09 -7.82
C ILE A 506 -19.60 21.61 -9.08
N PHE A 507 -18.62 20.86 -9.59
CA PHE A 507 -17.94 21.12 -10.87
C PHE A 507 -18.69 20.36 -11.98
N ARG A 508 -18.98 21.05 -13.09
CA ARG A 508 -19.82 20.55 -14.19
C ARG A 508 -19.14 20.72 -15.53
#